data_AF-A0A2H5CUE8-F1
#
_entry.id   AF-A0A2H5CUE8-F1
#
_cell.length_a   1.000
_cell.length_b   1.000
_cell.length_c   1.000
_cell.angle_alpha   90.00
_cell.angle_beta   90.00
_cell.angle_gamma   90.00
#
_symmetry.space_group_name_H-M   'P 1'
#
loop_
_entity.id
_entity.type
_entity.pdbx_description
1 polymer ?
#
loop_
_entity_poly.entity_id
_entity_poly.type
_entity_poly.pdbx_seq_one_letter_code
_entity_poly.pdbx_strand_id
1 'polypeptide(L)'
;MSELLQAVLDSEEKSDLRSFLSELRQQEKKYLLRNDILNVYSEYCSKSQKPEEFYTSPELGKLIYYTQEIIQEESSFCFIIRSKIASQEVYWLTSDLSIEPMTV
;
A
#
# COMPACT_ATOMS: atom_id res chain seq x y z
N MET A 1 8.93 6.30 -11.23
CA MET A 1 8.92 5.41 -10.06
C MET A 1 8.18 6.18 -8.97
N SER A 2 7.19 5.58 -8.30
CA SER A 2 6.41 6.31 -7.30
C SER A 2 7.34 6.75 -6.18
N GLU A 3 7.41 8.05 -5.92
CA GLU A 3 8.16 8.56 -4.76
C GLU A 3 7.63 7.95 -3.46
N LEU A 4 6.31 7.67 -3.37
CA LEU A 4 5.68 7.10 -2.19
C LEU A 4 6.02 5.62 -1.99
N LEU A 5 5.90 4.77 -3.02
CA LEU A 5 6.29 3.35 -2.88
C LEU A 5 7.80 3.23 -2.62
N GLN A 6 8.62 4.00 -3.34
CA GLN A 6 10.06 3.94 -3.18
C GLN A 6 10.50 4.38 -1.78
N ALA A 7 9.89 5.44 -1.23
CA ALA A 7 10.16 5.88 0.14
C ALA A 7 9.92 4.77 1.18
N VAL A 8 8.86 3.96 1.02
CA VAL A 8 8.58 2.82 1.90
C VAL A 8 9.60 1.69 1.72
N LEU A 9 10.03 1.44 0.48
CA LEU A 9 11.01 0.37 0.20
C LEU A 9 12.42 0.71 0.69
N ASP A 10 12.76 1.98 0.74
CA ASP A 10 14.06 2.48 1.22
C ASP A 10 14.09 2.71 2.74
N SER A 11 12.93 2.74 3.41
CA SER A 11 12.85 2.88 4.86
C SER A 11 12.75 1.53 5.59
N GLU A 12 12.85 1.55 6.92
CA GLU A 12 12.70 0.36 7.77
C GLU A 12 11.28 -0.25 7.69
N GLU A 13 10.31 0.55 7.20
CA GLU A 13 8.91 0.17 7.01
C GLU A 13 8.69 -0.78 5.83
N LYS A 14 9.73 -1.11 5.05
CA LYS A 14 9.67 -2.17 4.05
C LYS A 14 9.15 -3.49 4.64
N SER A 15 9.55 -3.80 5.88
CA SER A 15 9.09 -4.99 6.61
C SER A 15 7.59 -4.93 6.94
N ASP A 16 7.09 -3.73 7.21
CA ASP A 16 5.69 -3.46 7.50
C ASP A 16 4.83 -3.52 6.25
N LEU A 17 5.31 -2.97 5.13
CA LEU A 17 4.67 -3.14 3.83
C LEU A 17 4.53 -4.63 3.50
N ARG A 18 5.59 -5.42 3.67
CA ARG A 18 5.52 -6.88 3.44
C ARG A 18 4.46 -7.57 4.30
N SER A 19 4.38 -7.18 5.57
CA SER A 19 3.41 -7.74 6.52
C SER A 19 1.98 -7.35 6.14
N PHE A 20 1.76 -6.07 5.82
CA PHE A 20 0.48 -5.56 5.34
C PHE A 20 0.02 -6.23 4.04
N LEU A 21 0.92 -6.37 3.05
CA LEU A 21 0.64 -7.12 1.82
C LEU A 21 0.30 -8.58 2.11
N SER A 22 0.85 -9.16 3.18
CA SER A 22 0.50 -10.52 3.61
C SER A 22 -0.90 -10.61 4.19
N GLU A 23 -1.34 -9.61 4.93
CA GLU A 23 -2.74 -9.51 5.39
C GLU A 23 -3.69 -9.30 4.21
N LEU A 24 -3.31 -8.47 3.23
CA LEU A 24 -4.10 -8.30 2.00
C LEU A 24 -4.27 -9.62 1.24
N ARG A 25 -3.21 -10.44 1.14
CA ARG A 25 -3.27 -11.75 0.49
C ARG A 25 -4.26 -12.73 1.15
N GLN A 26 -4.55 -12.54 2.43
CA GLN A 26 -5.52 -13.37 3.16
C GLN A 26 -6.96 -12.91 2.93
N GLN A 27 -7.17 -11.73 2.37
CA GLN A 27 -8.51 -11.24 2.05
C GLN A 27 -9.07 -11.98 0.84
N GLU A 28 -10.36 -12.31 0.88
CA GLU A 28 -11.05 -12.88 -0.28
C GLU A 28 -11.21 -11.84 -1.41
N LYS A 29 -11.30 -10.55 -1.05
CA LYS A 29 -11.44 -9.45 -1.98
C LYS A 29 -10.10 -9.14 -2.66
N LYS A 30 -10.04 -9.36 -3.97
CA LYS A 30 -8.89 -9.00 -4.82
C LYS A 30 -8.87 -7.53 -5.25
N TYR A 31 -10.03 -6.87 -5.22
CA TYR A 31 -10.16 -5.45 -5.57
C TYR A 31 -10.56 -4.71 -4.31
N LEU A 32 -9.66 -3.85 -3.82
CA LEU A 32 -9.87 -3.07 -2.61
C LEU A 32 -10.01 -1.61 -2.99
N LEU A 33 -11.17 -1.03 -2.66
CA LEU A 33 -11.37 0.42 -2.76
C LEU A 33 -10.82 1.09 -1.50
N ARG A 34 -10.70 2.41 -1.53
CA ARG A 34 -10.15 3.21 -0.43
C ARG A 34 -10.63 2.82 0.96
N ASN A 35 -11.94 2.64 1.16
CA ASN A 35 -12.48 2.27 2.48
C ASN A 35 -12.06 0.85 2.89
N ASP A 36 -12.00 -0.10 1.96
CA ASP A 36 -11.52 -1.45 2.24
C ASP A 36 -10.03 -1.42 2.63
N ILE A 37 -9.21 -0.63 1.91
CA ILE A 37 -7.78 -0.47 2.21
C ILE A 37 -7.60 0.11 3.62
N LEU A 38 -8.33 1.18 3.96
CA LEU A 38 -8.25 1.81 5.28
C LEU A 38 -8.67 0.85 6.40
N ASN A 39 -9.71 0.04 6.17
CA ASN A 39 -10.16 -0.95 7.14
C ASN A 39 -9.08 -2.00 7.39
N VAL A 40 -8.57 -2.66 6.34
CA VAL A 40 -7.52 -3.68 6.49
C VAL A 40 -6.25 -3.10 7.11
N TYR A 41 -5.88 -1.87 6.74
CA TYR A 41 -4.72 -1.20 7.33
C TYR A 41 -4.91 -0.91 8.82
N SER A 42 -6.10 -0.45 9.22
CA SER A 42 -6.42 -0.20 10.63
C SER A 42 -6.42 -1.48 11.47
N GLU A 43 -6.90 -2.59 10.91
CA GLU A 43 -6.85 -3.91 11.55
C GLU A 43 -5.41 -4.40 11.69
N TYR A 44 -4.59 -4.28 10.64
CA TYR A 44 -3.18 -4.64 10.66
C TYR A 44 -2.40 -3.87 11.74
N CYS A 45 -2.60 -2.55 11.82
CA CYS A 45 -1.96 -1.70 12.82
C CYS A 45 -2.40 -2.10 14.24
N SER A 46 -3.69 -2.38 14.44
CA SER A 46 -4.23 -2.83 15.73
C SER A 46 -3.65 -4.19 16.15
N LYS A 47 -3.56 -5.17 15.23
CA LYS A 47 -2.96 -6.49 15.49
C LYS A 47 -1.47 -6.39 15.83
N SER A 48 -0.77 -5.49 15.17
CA SER A 48 0.68 -5.30 15.33
C SER A 48 1.06 -4.49 16.58
N GLN A 49 0.08 -4.12 17.42
CA GLN A 49 0.24 -3.28 18.61
C GLN A 49 1.06 -2.01 18.36
N LYS A 50 0.93 -1.42 17.17
CA LYS A 50 1.72 -0.24 16.84
C LYS A 50 1.19 0.99 17.59
N PRO A 51 2.07 1.90 18.03
CA PRO A 51 1.66 3.15 18.65
C PRO A 51 0.70 3.92 17.72
N GLU A 52 -0.24 4.69 18.28
CA GLU A 52 -1.18 5.50 17.49
C GLU A 52 -0.46 6.50 16.55
N GLU A 53 0.79 6.87 16.86
CA GLU A 53 1.66 7.71 16.04
C GLU A 53 2.01 7.07 14.68
N PHE A 54 1.90 5.74 14.56
CA PHE A 54 2.06 5.01 13.30
C PHE A 54 0.91 5.29 12.30
N TYR A 55 -0.22 5.82 12.76
CA TYR A 55 -1.32 6.21 11.88
C TYR A 55 -1.10 7.57 11.21
N THR A 56 -0.18 8.40 11.74
CA THR A 56 -0.10 9.82 11.35
C THR A 56 1.23 10.25 10.73
N SER A 57 2.35 9.51 10.89
CA SER A 57 3.58 9.83 10.16
C SER A 57 4.64 8.72 9.98
N PRO A 58 4.31 7.60 9.29
CA PRO A 58 5.30 6.74 8.62
C PRO A 58 5.19 6.84 7.07
N GLU A 59 6.21 6.43 6.31
CA GLU A 59 6.16 6.40 4.83
C GLU A 59 5.00 5.54 4.32
N LEU A 60 4.73 4.41 4.97
CA LEU A 60 3.65 3.48 4.63
C LEU A 60 2.29 4.14 4.85
N GLY A 61 2.11 4.86 5.95
CA GLY A 61 0.88 5.61 6.22
C GLY A 61 0.58 6.63 5.11
N LYS A 62 1.61 7.33 4.62
CA LYS A 62 1.47 8.26 3.48
C LYS A 62 1.10 7.54 2.19
N LEU A 63 1.73 6.39 1.91
CA LEU A 63 1.39 5.56 0.75
C LEU A 63 -0.10 5.17 0.80
N ILE A 64 -0.55 4.62 1.93
CA ILE A 64 -1.96 4.22 2.12
C ILE A 64 -2.90 5.42 2.01
N TYR A 65 -2.54 6.55 2.62
CA TYR A 65 -3.33 7.77 2.56
C TYR A 65 -3.57 8.26 1.12
N TYR A 66 -2.59 8.14 0.22
CA TYR A 66 -2.75 8.56 -1.18
C TYR A 66 -3.22 7.47 -2.13
N THR A 67 -3.27 6.21 -1.69
CA THR A 67 -3.77 5.10 -2.50
C THR A 67 -5.30 5.12 -2.55
N GLN A 68 -5.85 5.07 -3.75
CA GLN A 68 -7.30 5.02 -3.99
C GLN A 68 -7.80 3.60 -4.13
N GLU A 69 -7.02 2.77 -4.81
CA GLU A 69 -7.37 1.39 -5.10
C GLU A 69 -6.12 0.51 -5.03
N ILE A 70 -6.31 -0.72 -4.57
CA ILE A 70 -5.33 -1.79 -4.64
C ILE A 70 -5.97 -2.96 -5.35
N ILE A 71 -5.31 -3.47 -6.38
CA ILE A 71 -5.72 -4.67 -7.09
C ILE A 71 -4.67 -5.74 -6.82
N GLN A 72 -5.11 -6.87 -6.27
CA GLN A 72 -4.28 -8.03 -6.07
C GLN A 72 -4.44 -8.99 -7.26
N GLU A 73 -3.33 -9.32 -7.89
CA GLU A 73 -3.26 -10.32 -8.95
C GLU A 73 -2.12 -11.29 -8.67
N GLU A 74 -2.46 -12.57 -8.56
CA GLU A 74 -1.53 -13.64 -8.17
C GLU A 74 -0.75 -13.30 -6.89
N SER A 75 0.54 -13.00 -7.02
CA SER A 75 1.47 -12.62 -5.94
C SER A 75 1.86 -11.15 -5.94
N SER A 76 1.29 -10.34 -6.82
CA SER A 76 1.64 -8.94 -7.04
C SER A 76 0.46 -8.02 -6.74
N PHE A 77 0.76 -6.73 -6.60
CA PHE A 77 -0.23 -5.71 -6.27
C PHE A 77 -0.12 -4.52 -7.21
N CYS A 78 -1.23 -4.13 -7.82
CA CYS A 78 -1.39 -2.85 -8.48
C CYS A 78 -1.80 -1.80 -7.45
N PHE A 79 -1.07 -0.69 -7.42
CA PHE A 79 -1.40 0.49 -6.64
C PHE A 79 -1.87 1.61 -7.57
N ILE A 80 -3.07 2.12 -7.32
CA ILE A 80 -3.59 3.31 -7.97
C ILE A 80 -3.43 4.47 -6.97
N ILE A 81 -2.47 5.35 -7.22
CA ILE A 81 -2.04 6.40 -6.30
C ILE A 81 -2.47 7.77 -6.84
N ARG A 82 -3.06 8.59 -5.98
CA ARG A 82 -3.55 9.95 -6.30
C ARG A 82 -3.05 10.95 -5.25
N SER A 83 -1.77 11.30 -5.36
CA SER A 83 -1.11 12.25 -4.46
C SER A 83 -1.45 13.72 -4.75
N LYS A 84 -1.81 14.04 -6.00
CA LYS A 84 -2.15 15.39 -6.47
C LYS A 84 -3.53 15.40 -7.12
N ILE A 85 -4.23 16.54 -7.01
CA ILE A 85 -5.52 16.73 -7.69
C ILE A 85 -5.34 16.54 -9.19
N ALA A 86 -6.28 15.81 -9.81
CA ALA A 86 -6.26 15.49 -11.24
C ALA A 86 -5.01 14.75 -11.77
N SER A 87 -4.20 14.17 -10.87
CA SER A 87 -3.07 13.31 -11.23
C SER A 87 -3.33 11.89 -10.74
N GLN A 88 -3.00 10.89 -11.55
CA GLN A 88 -3.03 9.50 -11.15
C GLN A 88 -1.75 8.83 -11.60
N GLU A 89 -1.20 8.00 -10.73
CA GLU A 89 -0.08 7.14 -11.05
C GLU A 89 -0.46 5.70 -10.75
N VAL A 90 -0.09 4.79 -11.64
CA VAL A 90 -0.39 3.37 -11.50
C VAL A 90 0.92 2.61 -11.48
N TYR A 91 1.11 1.80 -10.45
CA TYR A 91 2.35 1.06 -10.25
C TYR A 91 2.04 -0.38 -9.88
N TRP A 92 2.76 -1.29 -10.52
CA TRP A 92 2.79 -2.69 -10.17
C TRP A 92 3.91 -2.94 -9.17
N LEU A 93 3.57 -3.58 -8.06
CA LEU A 93 4.52 -4.06 -7.06
C LEU A 93 4.59 -5.57 -7.14
N THR A 94 5.70 -6.07 -7.67
CA THR A 94 5.95 -7.51 -7.84
C THR A 94 6.25 -8.19 -6.50
N SER A 95 6.24 -9.52 -6.48
CA SER A 95 6.52 -10.31 -5.26
C SER A 95 7.92 -10.10 -4.67
N ASP A 96 8.90 -9.71 -5.49
CA ASP A 96 10.25 -9.36 -5.06
C ASP A 96 10.39 -7.88 -4.64
N LEU A 97 9.28 -7.14 -4.61
CA LEU A 97 9.18 -5.70 -4.31
C LEU A 97 9.86 -4.80 -5.34
N SER A 98 9.88 -5.20 -6.62
CA SER A 98 10.21 -4.28 -7.70
C SER A 98 9.00 -3.42 -8.05
N ILE A 99 9.24 -2.16 -8.41
CA ILE A 99 8.18 -1.21 -8.79
C ILE A 99 8.22 -1.02 -10.30
N GLU A 100 7.15 -1.43 -10.98
CA GLU A 100 6.99 -1.24 -12.42
C GLU A 100 5.89 -0.21 -12.70
N PRO A 101 6.16 0.89 -13.41
CA PRO A 101 5.11 1.82 -13.80
C PRO A 101 4.18 1.19 -14.83
N MET A 102 2.88 1.42 -14.70
CA MET A 102 1.91 1.08 -15.74
C MET A 102 1.36 2.33 -16.41
N THR A 103 1.19 2.26 -17.72
CA THR A 103 0.46 3.26 -18.51
C THR A 103 -0.99 2.84 -18.62
N VAL A 104 -1.90 3.80 -18.43
CA VAL A 104 -3.34 3.63 -18.69
C VAL A 104 -3.62 3.93 -20.16
#